data_AF-A0A2H9QKW8-F1
#
_entry.id   AF-A0A2H9QKW8-F1
#
_cell.length_a   1.000
_cell.length_b   1.000
_cell.length_c   1.000
_cell.angle_alpha   90.00
_cell.angle_beta   90.00
_cell.angle_gamma   90.00
#
_symmetry.space_group_name_H-M   'P 1'
#
loop_
_entity.id
_entity.type
_entity.pdbx_description
1 polymer ?
#
loop_
_entity_poly.entity_id
_entity_poly.type
_entity_poly.pdbx_seq_one_letter_code
_entity_poly.pdbx_strand_id
1 'polypeptide(L)'
;MSSRIKHQDKKNAISIINASERQMQFTLKQDVTDESAFNIIRNIYECFRMLGDAVLVSKGFASIDHVEQIKELEKIPAKTERPISLVNSLRKLRHNINYYGYIAKKLKLKMPFLSHTPVSIHC
;
A
#
# COMPACT_ATOMS: atom_id res chain seq x y z
N MET A 1 -17.76 -0.24 18.65
CA MET A 1 -16.36 0.01 18.30
C MET A 1 -15.98 1.39 18.83
N SER A 2 -15.08 1.45 19.82
CA SER A 2 -14.60 2.73 20.35
C SER A 2 -13.37 3.14 19.54
N SER A 3 -13.58 4.00 18.54
CA SER A 3 -12.47 4.71 17.89
C SER A 3 -11.78 5.56 18.95
N ARG A 4 -10.51 5.28 19.28
CA ARG A 4 -9.73 6.16 20.16
C ARG A 4 -9.58 7.52 19.46
N ILE A 5 -10.40 8.48 19.88
CA ILE A 5 -10.34 9.87 19.39
C ILE A 5 -9.02 10.45 19.90
N LYS A 6 -8.13 10.79 18.96
CA LYS A 6 -6.93 11.57 19.20
C LYS A 6 -7.24 13.04 18.85
N HIS A 7 -6.49 13.98 19.40
CA HIS A 7 -6.57 15.35 18.90
C HIS A 7 -6.12 15.40 17.43
N GLN A 8 -6.77 16.23 16.61
CA GLN A 8 -6.36 16.44 15.22
C GLN A 8 -4.92 16.94 15.18
N ASP A 9 -4.07 16.27 14.40
CA ASP A 9 -2.65 16.62 14.32
C ASP A 9 -2.19 16.76 12.88
N LYS A 10 -2.47 17.94 12.31
CA LYS A 10 -2.11 18.27 10.92
C LYS A 10 -0.59 18.24 10.70
N LYS A 11 0.20 18.61 11.71
CA LYS A 11 1.67 18.62 11.61
C LYS A 11 2.20 17.19 11.51
N ASN A 12 1.67 16.28 12.32
CA ASN A 12 2.00 14.87 12.24
C ASN A 12 1.53 14.25 10.91
N ALA A 13 0.30 14.57 10.46
CA ALA A 13 -0.20 14.12 9.16
C ALA A 13 0.75 14.52 8.00
N ILE A 14 1.20 15.78 7.98
CA ILE A 14 2.20 16.26 7.00
C ILE A 14 3.52 15.49 7.13
N SER A 15 3.97 15.21 8.35
CA SER A 15 5.21 14.47 8.60
C SER A 15 5.13 13.04 8.05
N ILE A 16 3.97 12.38 8.18
CA ILE A 16 3.69 11.06 7.63
C ILE A 16 3.68 11.10 6.09
N ILE A 17 3.05 12.11 5.48
CA ILE A 17 3.04 12.31 4.02
C ILE A 17 4.47 12.44 3.50
N ASN A 18 5.27 13.32 4.11
CA ASN A 18 6.66 13.56 3.69
C ASN A 18 7.52 12.30 3.84
N ALA A 19 7.28 11.49 4.89
CA ALA A 19 7.97 10.22 5.07
C ALA A 19 7.58 9.19 4.00
N SER A 20 6.28 9.09 3.68
CA SER A 20 5.76 8.23 2.61
C SER A 20 6.35 8.61 1.25
N GLU A 21 6.40 9.90 0.94
CA GLU A 21 6.96 10.40 -0.31
C GLU A 21 8.45 10.04 -0.45
N ARG A 22 9.27 10.29 0.59
CA ARG A 22 10.71 9.91 0.55
C ARG A 22 10.91 8.41 0.32
N GLN A 23 10.09 7.57 0.95
CA GLN A 23 10.17 6.11 0.76
C GLN A 23 9.74 5.69 -0.64
N MET A 24 8.67 6.29 -1.18
CA MET A 24 8.23 6.04 -2.55
C MET A 24 9.32 6.45 -3.55
N GLN A 25 9.91 7.63 -3.39
CA GLN A 25 10.99 8.12 -4.25
C GLN A 25 12.22 7.20 -4.23
N PHE A 26 12.56 6.64 -3.07
CA PHE A 26 13.61 5.62 -2.99
C PHE A 26 13.20 4.33 -3.70
N THR A 27 11.98 3.83 -3.45
CA THR A 27 11.45 2.59 -4.03
C THR A 27 11.42 2.64 -5.55
N LEU A 28 11.03 3.78 -6.13
CA LEU A 28 10.97 3.98 -7.58
C LEU A 28 12.35 4.02 -8.26
N LYS A 29 13.45 4.18 -7.50
CA LYS A 29 14.82 4.12 -8.02
C LYS A 29 15.40 2.72 -7.98
N GLN A 30 14.73 1.74 -7.36
CA GLN A 30 15.23 0.39 -7.26
C GLN A 30 15.10 -0.35 -8.59
N ASP A 31 16.12 -1.12 -8.95
CA ASP A 31 16.04 -2.01 -10.10
C ASP A 31 14.98 -3.08 -9.87
N VAL A 32 14.15 -3.31 -10.89
CA VAL A 32 13.11 -4.35 -10.84
C VAL A 32 13.70 -5.69 -11.25
N THR A 33 13.99 -6.54 -10.26
CA THR A 33 14.45 -7.93 -10.39
C THR A 33 13.52 -8.84 -9.59
N ASP A 34 13.66 -10.17 -9.71
CA ASP A 34 12.85 -11.10 -8.94
C ASP A 34 13.17 -11.01 -7.43
N GLU A 35 14.43 -10.72 -7.10
CA GLU A 35 14.91 -10.53 -5.72
C GLU A 35 14.38 -9.24 -5.10
N SER A 36 14.30 -8.15 -5.87
CA SER A 36 13.81 -6.86 -5.38
C SER A 36 12.29 -6.71 -5.43
N ALA A 37 11.61 -7.51 -6.26
CA ALA A 37 10.17 -7.41 -6.52
C ALA A 37 9.32 -7.40 -5.25
N PHE A 38 9.64 -8.29 -4.29
CA PHE A 38 8.94 -8.35 -3.02
C PHE A 38 9.05 -7.03 -2.24
N ASN A 39 10.26 -6.50 -2.08
CA ASN A 39 10.52 -5.28 -1.33
C ASN A 39 9.87 -4.07 -2.00
N ILE A 40 9.87 -4.02 -3.34
CA ILE A 40 9.20 -2.98 -4.12
C ILE A 40 7.69 -3.02 -3.87
N ILE A 41 7.04 -4.18 -4.02
CA ILE A 41 5.59 -4.34 -3.80
C ILE A 41 5.22 -3.96 -2.37
N ARG A 42 6.01 -4.45 -1.39
CA ARG A 42 5.82 -4.16 0.01
C ARG A 42 5.89 -2.66 0.27
N ASN A 43 6.93 -1.99 -0.19
CA ASN A 43 7.14 -0.56 0.08
C ASN A 43 6.09 0.31 -0.61
N ILE A 44 5.70 0.00 -1.86
CA ILE A 44 4.61 0.72 -2.54
C ILE A 44 3.33 0.63 -1.70
N TYR A 45 2.96 -0.57 -1.25
CA TYR A 45 1.81 -0.76 -0.39
C TYR A 45 1.92 0.03 0.93
N GLU A 46 3.06 -0.06 1.62
CA GLU A 46 3.27 0.63 2.89
C GLU A 46 3.20 2.16 2.73
N CYS A 47 3.72 2.71 1.63
CA CYS A 47 3.61 4.14 1.35
C CYS A 47 2.13 4.58 1.22
N PHE A 48 1.31 3.84 0.48
CA PHE A 48 -0.13 4.12 0.40
C PHE A 48 -0.84 3.94 1.75
N ARG A 49 -0.45 2.92 2.53
CA ARG A 49 -0.97 2.73 3.89
C ARG A 49 -0.65 3.93 4.79
N MET A 50 0.56 4.49 4.71
CA MET A 50 0.95 5.70 5.42
C MET A 50 0.12 6.92 5.00
N LEU A 51 -0.23 7.04 3.71
CA LEU A 51 -1.11 8.13 3.27
C LEU A 51 -2.51 8.00 3.89
N GLY A 52 -3.05 6.78 3.97
CA GLY A 52 -4.29 6.50 4.70
C GLY A 52 -4.21 6.87 6.19
N ASP A 53 -3.09 6.55 6.83
CA ASP A 53 -2.82 6.94 8.23
C ASP A 53 -2.79 8.46 8.40
N ALA A 54 -2.15 9.19 7.48
CA ALA A 54 -2.13 10.64 7.50
C ALA A 54 -3.53 11.26 7.42
N VAL A 55 -4.44 10.68 6.62
CA VAL A 55 -5.84 11.09 6.56
C VAL A 55 -6.52 10.91 7.92
N LEU A 56 -6.37 9.74 8.55
CA LEU A 56 -6.96 9.46 9.87
C LEU A 56 -6.42 10.40 10.95
N VAL A 57 -5.10 10.58 11.00
CA VAL A 57 -4.42 11.48 11.94
C VAL A 57 -4.89 12.93 11.76
N SER A 58 -5.06 13.38 10.52
CA SER A 58 -5.57 14.74 10.23
C SER A 58 -6.99 14.97 10.74
N LYS A 59 -7.79 13.90 10.84
CA LYS A 59 -9.16 13.89 11.35
C LYS A 59 -9.24 13.63 12.86
N GLY A 60 -8.12 13.33 13.52
CA GLY A 60 -8.08 13.01 14.95
C GLY A 60 -8.44 11.55 15.24
N PHE A 61 -8.23 10.64 14.29
CA PHE A 61 -8.41 9.21 14.50
C PHE A 61 -7.06 8.52 14.60
N ALA A 62 -6.95 7.56 15.52
CA ALA A 62 -5.86 6.60 15.51
C ALA A 62 -6.23 5.42 14.61
N SER A 63 -5.32 5.03 13.72
CA SER A 63 -5.49 3.84 12.89
C SER A 63 -5.52 2.58 13.73
N ILE A 64 -6.57 1.77 13.57
CA ILE A 64 -6.70 0.48 14.29
C ILE A 64 -6.19 -0.67 13.43
N ASP A 65 -6.46 -0.62 12.13
CA ASP A 65 -6.01 -1.63 11.18
C ASP A 65 -5.62 -1.02 9.83
N HIS A 66 -4.95 -1.83 9.01
CA HIS A 66 -4.51 -1.39 7.70
C HIS A 66 -5.64 -1.24 6.69
N VAL A 67 -6.78 -1.90 6.90
CA VAL A 67 -7.93 -1.86 5.99
C VAL A 67 -8.62 -0.50 6.10
N GLU A 68 -8.76 0.02 7.31
CA GLU A 68 -9.28 1.35 7.60
C GLU A 68 -8.46 2.44 6.89
N GLN A 69 -7.13 2.36 7.01
CA GLN A 69 -6.19 3.26 6.33
C GLN A 69 -6.42 3.27 4.80
N ILE A 70 -6.55 2.10 4.16
CA ILE A 70 -6.81 2.02 2.72
C ILE A 70 -8.20 2.55 2.36
N LYS A 71 -9.23 2.23 3.16
CA LYS A 71 -10.60 2.72 2.92
C LYS A 71 -10.69 4.24 2.99
N GLU A 72 -9.95 4.88 3.92
CA GLU A 72 -9.91 6.34 3.99
C GLU A 72 -9.20 6.95 2.77
N LEU A 73 -8.14 6.31 2.28
CA LEU A 73 -7.45 6.73 1.08
C LEU A 73 -8.34 6.61 -0.17
N GLU A 74 -9.13 5.54 -0.30
CA GLU A 74 -10.06 5.31 -1.41
C GLU A 74 -11.19 6.36 -1.49
N LYS A 75 -11.47 7.08 -0.41
CA LYS A 75 -12.45 8.18 -0.39
C LYS A 75 -11.92 9.48 -1.00
N ILE A 76 -10.61 9.60 -1.22
CA ILE A 76 -10.02 10.81 -1.79
C ILE A 76 -10.33 10.84 -3.30
N PRO A 77 -10.98 11.90 -3.81
CA PRO A 77 -11.15 12.06 -5.25
C PRO A 77 -9.80 12.38 -5.89
N ALA A 78 -9.19 11.38 -6.52
CA ALA A 78 -7.95 11.55 -7.28
C ALA A 78 -8.15 11.08 -8.73
N LYS A 79 -7.70 11.90 -9.68
CA LYS A 79 -7.60 11.47 -11.08
C LYS A 79 -6.24 10.83 -11.28
N THR A 80 -6.22 9.51 -11.29
CA THR A 80 -5.02 8.70 -11.48
C THR A 80 -5.21 7.81 -12.69
N GLU A 81 -4.11 7.48 -13.39
CA GLU A 81 -4.15 6.53 -14.52
C GLU A 81 -4.67 5.15 -14.11
N ARG A 82 -4.49 4.79 -12.84
CA ARG A 82 -4.95 3.53 -12.26
C ARG A 82 -5.80 3.76 -11.02
N PRO A 83 -6.85 2.96 -10.78
CA PRO A 83 -7.70 3.12 -9.60
C PRO A 83 -6.94 2.97 -8.28
N ILE A 84 -7.24 3.82 -7.29
CA ILE A 84 -6.70 3.70 -5.92
C ILE A 84 -7.07 2.35 -5.30
N SER A 85 -8.20 1.74 -5.69
CA SER A 85 -8.63 0.43 -5.21
C SER A 85 -7.62 -0.71 -5.47
N LEU A 86 -6.67 -0.52 -6.40
CA LEU A 86 -5.55 -1.44 -6.59
C LEU A 86 -4.64 -1.56 -5.36
N VAL A 87 -4.63 -0.57 -4.46
CA VAL A 87 -3.85 -0.64 -3.21
C VAL A 87 -4.32 -1.81 -2.34
N ASN A 88 -5.61 -2.13 -2.32
CA ASN A 88 -6.11 -3.32 -1.62
C ASN A 88 -5.65 -4.62 -2.29
N SER A 89 -5.49 -4.64 -3.61
CA SER A 89 -4.87 -5.77 -4.32
C SER A 89 -3.40 -5.94 -3.92
N LEU A 90 -2.65 -4.84 -3.80
CA LEU A 90 -1.27 -4.88 -3.28
C LEU A 90 -1.20 -5.39 -1.84
N ARG A 91 -2.16 -5.02 -0.98
CA ARG A 91 -2.26 -5.56 0.39
C ARG A 91 -2.37 -7.09 0.40
N LYS A 92 -3.26 -7.63 -0.44
CA LYS A 92 -3.47 -9.08 -0.58
C LYS A 92 -2.22 -9.75 -1.13
N LEU A 93 -1.59 -9.17 -2.15
CA LEU A 93 -0.35 -9.69 -2.71
C LEU A 93 0.78 -9.70 -1.68
N ARG A 94 0.98 -8.62 -0.92
CA ARG A 94 1.95 -8.55 0.18
C ARG A 94 1.70 -9.65 1.22
N HIS A 95 0.44 -9.87 1.60
CA HIS A 95 0.07 -10.93 2.53
C HIS A 95 0.41 -12.32 1.96
N ASN A 96 0.10 -12.57 0.69
CA ASN A 96 0.42 -13.83 0.02
C ASN A 96 1.94 -14.08 -0.08
N ILE A 97 2.72 -13.05 -0.40
CA ILE A 97 4.18 -13.17 -0.46
C ILE A 97 4.75 -13.44 0.95
N ASN A 98 4.29 -12.70 1.97
CA ASN A 98 4.80 -12.83 3.34
C ASN A 98 4.49 -14.18 3.99
N TYR A 99 3.29 -14.72 3.78
CA TYR A 99 2.80 -15.84 4.59
C TYR A 99 2.57 -17.14 3.82
N TYR A 100 2.53 -17.08 2.48
CA TYR A 100 2.21 -18.23 1.63
C TYR A 100 3.30 -18.54 0.60
N GLY A 101 4.50 -17.96 0.73
CA GLY A 101 5.65 -18.28 -0.11
C GLY A 101 5.53 -17.90 -1.57
N TYR A 102 4.62 -16.96 -1.92
CA TYR A 102 4.48 -16.50 -3.30
C TYR A 102 5.75 -15.78 -3.76
N ILE A 103 6.39 -16.29 -4.81
CA ILE A 103 7.53 -15.62 -5.44
C ILE A 103 7.01 -14.51 -6.36
N ALA A 104 7.35 -13.27 -6.05
CA ALA A 104 7.05 -12.12 -6.89
C ALA A 104 8.01 -12.10 -8.09
N LYS A 105 7.53 -12.48 -9.27
CA LYS A 105 8.31 -12.40 -10.51
C LYS A 105 8.21 -11.01 -11.14
N LYS A 106 9.31 -10.52 -11.72
CA LYS A 106 9.44 -9.27 -12.47
C LYS A 106 8.35 -9.05 -13.52
N LEU A 107 7.85 -10.12 -14.16
CA LEU A 107 6.79 -10.03 -15.16
C LEU A 107 5.48 -9.45 -14.61
N LYS A 108 5.17 -9.68 -13.31
CA LYS A 108 3.99 -9.12 -12.65
C LYS A 108 4.11 -7.63 -12.34
N LEU A 109 5.33 -7.08 -12.36
CA LEU A 109 5.59 -5.65 -12.15
C LEU A 109 5.51 -4.84 -13.46
N LYS A 110 5.63 -5.50 -14.63
CA LYS A 110 5.54 -4.87 -15.96
C LYS A 110 4.16 -4.92 -16.63
N MET A 111 3.15 -5.59 -16.06
CA MET A 111 1.81 -5.74 -16.65
C MET A 111 0.68 -5.26 -15.72
N PRO A 112 -0.46 -4.77 -16.27
CA PRO A 112 -1.54 -4.17 -15.50
C PRO A 112 -2.14 -5.20 -14.55
N PHE A 113 -2.29 -4.83 -13.29
CA PHE A 113 -2.30 -5.73 -12.12
C PHE A 113 -3.47 -6.74 -11.98
N LEU A 114 -4.30 -6.94 -13.01
CA LEU A 114 -5.43 -7.89 -12.99
C LEU A 114 -5.71 -8.44 -14.39
N SER A 115 -5.17 -9.62 -14.71
CA SER A 115 -5.83 -10.54 -15.64
C SER A 115 -5.76 -11.94 -15.06
N HIS A 116 -6.93 -12.56 -14.93
CA HIS A 116 -7.17 -13.88 -14.40
C HIS A 116 -6.24 -14.93 -15.00
N THR A 117 -5.41 -15.55 -14.17
CA THR A 117 -4.89 -16.90 -14.44
C THR A 117 -4.79 -17.64 -13.11
N PRO A 118 -5.44 -18.81 -12.95
CA PRO A 118 -5.23 -19.66 -11.80
C PRO A 118 -3.80 -20.21 -11.88
N VAL A 119 -3.02 -20.04 -10.81
CA VAL A 119 -1.71 -20.69 -10.72
C VAL A 119 -1.94 -22.08 -10.17
N SER A 120 -1.75 -23.07 -11.03
CA SER A 120 -1.72 -24.49 -10.67
C SER A 120 -0.67 -24.74 -9.60
N ILE A 121 -1.08 -25.37 -8.50
CA ILE A 121 -0.19 -25.92 -7.48
C ILE A 121 0.15 -27.34 -7.95
N HIS A 122 1.41 -27.58 -8.30
CA HIS A 122 1.93 -28.94 -8.36
C HIS A 122 2.52 -29.27 -6.99
N CYS A 123 2.05 -30.41 -6.45
CA CYS A 123 2.40 -31.00 -5.17
C CYS A 123 3.91 -31.20 -4.99
#